data_AF-A0AAE3G2K8-F1
#
_entry.id   AF-A0AAE3G2K8-F1
#
_cell.length_a   1.000
_cell.length_b   1.000
_cell.length_c   1.000
_cell.angle_alpha   90.00
_cell.angle_beta   90.00
_cell.angle_gamma   90.00
#
_symmetry.space_group_name_H-M   'P 1'
#
loop_
_entity.id
_entity.type
_entity.pdbx_description
1 polymer ?
#
loop_
_entity_poly.entity_id
_entity_poly.type
_entity_poly.pdbx_seq_one_letter_code
_entity_poly.pdbx_strand_id
1 'polypeptide(L)'
;MDTVTLQIDGHTLTVPAGTTIWDAAASIGITIPALCHDPRMAPVGVCRLCAVDIGARTLVAACVRACEDDMEVHTSTEQVVDDRRTLLELLLADYPEDSRREAATGDDELLALARAHGIEAIPYPDGAIGQPRGEDHSSAVIAVDHQACILCDRCIRGCNALQHNDVLTRTGKGHTTRIAFDLDTPMGESTCVACGECAAVCPTGALTNRALAGLQLMTEEQS
;
A
#
# COMPACT_ATOMS: atom_id res chain seq x y z
N MET A 1 -6.83 14.87 28.78
CA MET A 1 -6.46 14.63 27.38
C MET A 1 -7.48 15.40 26.57
N ASP A 2 -7.03 16.27 25.69
CA ASP A 2 -7.94 17.02 24.83
C ASP A 2 -8.59 16.05 23.84
N THR A 3 -9.87 16.22 23.59
CA THR A 3 -10.67 15.37 22.70
C THR A 3 -11.36 16.25 21.67
N VAL A 4 -11.60 15.69 20.49
CA VAL A 4 -12.35 16.35 19.42
C VAL A 4 -13.57 15.52 19.05
N THR A 5 -14.68 16.18 18.71
CA THR A 5 -15.92 15.53 18.28
C THR A 5 -16.19 15.85 16.81
N LEU A 6 -16.43 14.80 16.03
CA LEU A 6 -16.62 14.88 14.58
C LEU A 6 -17.73 13.92 14.12
N GLN A 7 -18.05 13.96 12.83
CA GLN A 7 -18.99 13.05 12.19
C GLN A 7 -18.32 12.34 10.99
N ILE A 8 -18.48 11.03 10.88
CA ILE A 8 -18.02 10.23 9.74
C ILE A 8 -19.20 9.43 9.19
N ASP A 9 -19.60 9.68 7.95
CA ASP A 9 -20.76 9.06 7.28
C ASP A 9 -22.03 9.04 8.16
N GLY A 10 -22.30 10.15 8.83
CA GLY A 10 -23.46 10.29 9.72
C GLY A 10 -23.21 9.88 11.18
N HIS A 11 -22.12 9.16 11.48
CA HIS A 11 -21.79 8.71 12.84
C HIS A 11 -21.01 9.77 13.62
N THR A 12 -21.62 10.30 14.67
CA THR A 12 -20.93 11.19 15.62
C THR A 12 -20.05 10.39 16.58
N LEU A 13 -18.79 10.80 16.72
CA LEU A 13 -17.83 10.19 17.65
C LEU A 13 -16.90 11.23 18.26
N THR A 14 -16.33 10.89 19.41
CA THR A 14 -15.34 11.70 20.12
C THR A 14 -14.05 10.91 20.24
N VAL A 15 -12.94 11.47 19.77
CA VAL A 15 -11.61 10.84 19.77
C VAL A 15 -10.59 11.73 20.44
N PRO A 16 -9.46 11.19 20.94
CA PRO A 16 -8.34 12.01 21.40
C PRO A 16 -7.86 12.98 20.30
N ALA A 17 -7.50 14.20 20.69
CA ALA A 17 -6.92 15.15 19.77
C ALA A 17 -5.64 14.57 19.12
N GLY A 18 -5.53 14.70 17.80
CA GLY A 18 -4.43 14.11 17.02
C GLY A 18 -4.72 12.74 16.41
N THR A 19 -5.82 12.06 16.78
CA THR A 19 -6.28 10.86 16.08
C THR A 19 -6.55 11.17 14.60
N THR A 20 -6.08 10.32 13.69
CA THR A 20 -6.29 10.50 12.25
C THR A 20 -7.74 10.15 11.87
N ILE A 21 -8.24 10.69 10.75
CA ILE A 21 -9.56 10.32 10.23
C ILE A 21 -9.64 8.80 9.97
N TRP A 22 -8.54 8.20 9.49
CA TRP A 22 -8.49 6.76 9.21
C TRP A 22 -8.66 5.93 10.49
N ASP A 23 -7.93 6.29 11.56
CA ASP A 23 -8.05 5.61 12.86
C ASP A 23 -9.44 5.82 13.48
N ALA A 24 -9.98 7.04 13.37
CA ALA A 24 -11.31 7.36 13.86
C ALA A 24 -12.39 6.54 13.14
N ALA A 25 -12.34 6.45 11.80
CA ALA A 25 -13.25 5.63 11.01
C ALA A 25 -13.15 4.14 11.38
N ALA A 26 -11.93 3.61 11.52
CA ALA A 26 -11.70 2.23 11.93
C ALA A 26 -12.30 1.92 13.31
N SER A 27 -12.25 2.86 14.25
CA SER A 27 -12.80 2.69 15.61
C SER A 27 -14.32 2.49 15.66
N ILE A 28 -15.04 2.90 14.61
CA ILE A 28 -16.49 2.73 14.45
C ILE A 28 -16.86 1.72 13.35
N GLY A 29 -15.88 0.97 12.84
CA GLY A 29 -16.10 -0.09 11.84
C GLY A 29 -16.22 0.40 10.40
N ILE A 30 -15.93 1.68 10.11
CA ILE A 30 -15.89 2.20 8.74
C ILE A 30 -14.51 1.91 8.15
N THR A 31 -14.48 1.14 7.06
CA THR A 31 -13.24 0.77 6.39
C THR A 31 -12.90 1.78 5.30
N ILE A 32 -11.77 2.48 5.47
CA ILE A 32 -11.20 3.36 4.43
C ILE A 32 -10.02 2.64 3.78
N PRO A 33 -10.01 2.39 2.45
CA PRO A 33 -8.95 1.63 1.80
C PRO A 33 -7.61 2.39 1.81
N ALA A 34 -6.50 1.68 2.03
CA ALA A 34 -5.16 2.26 1.95
C ALA A 34 -4.12 1.17 1.65
N LEU A 35 -3.31 1.35 0.59
CA LEU A 35 -2.21 0.42 0.26
C LEU A 35 -0.89 0.81 0.94
N CYS A 36 -0.70 2.09 1.27
CA CYS A 36 0.55 2.59 1.87
C CYS A 36 0.48 2.74 3.39
N HIS A 37 -0.64 2.40 4.03
CA HIS A 37 -0.80 2.54 5.47
C HIS A 37 -0.77 1.16 6.13
N ASP A 38 -0.13 1.09 7.30
CA ASP A 38 -0.10 -0.09 8.17
C ASP A 38 -0.18 0.48 9.60
N PRO A 39 -1.12 0.03 10.45
CA PRO A 39 -1.33 0.60 11.78
C PRO A 39 -0.10 0.53 12.70
N ARG A 40 0.87 -0.35 12.41
CA ARG A 40 2.11 -0.48 13.19
C ARG A 40 3.14 0.61 12.88
N MET A 41 2.91 1.43 11.84
CA MET A 41 3.87 2.39 11.33
C MET A 41 3.26 3.78 11.13
N ALA A 42 4.06 4.82 11.32
CA ALA A 42 3.62 6.20 11.06
C ALA A 42 3.11 6.36 9.61
N PRO A 43 1.96 7.02 9.39
CA PRO A 43 1.35 7.16 8.07
C PRO A 43 2.17 8.08 7.15
N VAL A 44 2.11 7.80 5.84
CA VAL A 44 2.86 8.56 4.81
C VAL A 44 1.98 9.19 3.74
N GLY A 45 0.74 8.72 3.57
CA GLY A 45 -0.23 9.31 2.62
C GLY A 45 0.14 9.24 1.14
N VAL A 46 1.07 8.37 0.71
CA VAL A 46 1.57 8.35 -0.67
C VAL A 46 0.60 7.75 -1.69
N CYS A 47 -0.15 6.70 -1.35
CA CYS A 47 -1.04 6.02 -2.34
C CYS A 47 -2.36 6.75 -2.61
N ARG A 48 -2.75 7.70 -1.75
CA ARG A 48 -3.99 8.49 -1.84
C ARG A 48 -5.32 7.75 -1.87
N LEU A 49 -5.36 6.41 -1.86
CA LEU A 49 -6.62 5.64 -1.81
C LEU A 49 -7.49 5.94 -0.58
N CYS A 50 -6.87 6.34 0.53
CA CYS A 50 -7.57 6.77 1.73
C CYS A 50 -8.17 8.18 1.65
N ALA A 51 -8.22 8.78 0.46
CA ALA A 51 -8.85 10.08 0.26
C ALA A 51 -10.32 10.04 0.68
N VAL A 52 -10.74 11.09 1.38
CA VAL A 52 -12.12 11.32 1.84
C VAL A 52 -12.49 12.79 1.64
N ASP A 53 -13.79 13.04 1.56
CA ASP A 53 -14.33 14.39 1.45
C ASP A 53 -14.61 14.96 2.85
N ILE A 54 -14.25 16.22 3.05
CA ILE A 54 -14.51 16.99 4.28
C ILE A 54 -15.12 18.37 3.98
N GLY A 55 -15.69 18.57 2.79
CA GLY A 55 -16.19 19.86 2.30
C GLY A 55 -15.10 20.84 1.87
N ALA A 56 -13.84 20.40 1.79
CA ALA A 56 -12.73 21.21 1.31
C ALA A 56 -12.66 21.22 -0.23
N ARG A 57 -11.85 22.13 -0.80
CA ARG A 57 -11.63 22.20 -2.26
C ARG A 57 -11.08 20.89 -2.87
N THR A 58 -10.35 20.11 -2.08
CA THR A 58 -9.69 18.87 -2.50
C THR A 58 -9.88 17.79 -1.44
N LEU A 59 -10.01 16.53 -1.86
CA LEU A 59 -10.04 15.41 -0.95
C LEU A 59 -8.77 15.32 -0.10
N VAL A 60 -8.93 14.94 1.15
CA VAL A 60 -7.84 14.84 2.12
C VAL A 60 -7.48 13.38 2.39
N ALA A 61 -6.20 13.09 2.60
CA ALA A 61 -5.79 11.73 2.95
C ALA A 61 -6.15 11.43 4.41
N ALA A 62 -7.10 10.50 4.62
CA ALA A 62 -7.58 10.16 5.94
C ALA A 62 -6.47 9.64 6.87
N CYS A 63 -5.47 8.92 6.33
CA CYS A 63 -4.40 8.32 7.14
C CYS A 63 -3.44 9.33 7.77
N VAL A 64 -3.40 10.59 7.30
CA VAL A 64 -2.51 11.63 7.87
C VAL A 64 -3.27 12.83 8.42
N ARG A 65 -4.53 13.02 7.99
CA ARG A 65 -5.35 14.14 8.43
C ARG A 65 -5.85 13.87 9.84
N ALA A 66 -5.43 14.68 10.81
CA ALA A 66 -5.97 14.67 12.16
C ALA A 66 -7.44 15.12 12.16
N CYS A 67 -8.23 14.51 13.04
CA CYS A 67 -9.59 14.93 13.35
C CYS A 67 -9.61 16.31 14.01
N GLU A 68 -10.62 17.12 13.70
CA GLU A 68 -10.88 18.42 14.32
C GLU A 68 -12.34 18.48 14.77
N ASP A 69 -12.63 19.37 15.72
CA ASP A 69 -14.00 19.60 16.16
C ASP A 69 -14.89 20.04 15.00
N ASP A 70 -16.12 19.53 15.02
CA ASP A 70 -17.18 19.81 14.05
C ASP A 70 -16.82 19.42 12.59
N MET A 71 -15.79 18.58 12.40
CA MET A 71 -15.46 18.02 11.10
C MET A 71 -16.55 17.04 10.64
N GLU A 72 -17.00 17.18 9.40
CA GLU A 72 -17.89 16.23 8.74
C GLU A 72 -17.11 15.51 7.64
N VAL A 73 -17.04 14.18 7.71
CA VAL A 73 -16.28 13.33 6.79
C VAL A 73 -17.24 12.45 6.01
N HIS A 74 -17.09 12.43 4.69
CA HIS A 74 -17.80 11.52 3.80
C HIS A 74 -16.80 10.60 3.10
N THR A 75 -16.95 9.29 3.27
CA THR A 75 -15.97 8.30 2.79
C THR A 75 -16.32 7.67 1.45
N SER A 76 -17.51 7.97 0.92
CA SER A 76 -18.12 7.29 -0.24
C SER A 76 -18.92 8.21 -1.17
N THR A 77 -18.58 9.50 -1.23
CA THR A 77 -19.16 10.40 -2.25
C THR A 77 -18.78 9.94 -3.66
N GLU A 78 -19.55 10.33 -4.68
CA GLU A 78 -19.27 10.02 -6.09
C GLU A 78 -17.82 10.38 -6.46
N GLN A 79 -17.39 11.59 -6.09
CA GLN A 79 -16.01 12.04 -6.31
C GLN A 79 -14.98 11.14 -5.62
N VAL A 80 -15.22 10.69 -4.39
CA VAL A 80 -14.29 9.80 -3.67
C VAL A 80 -14.18 8.44 -4.37
N VAL A 81 -15.30 7.90 -4.84
CA VAL A 81 -15.34 6.62 -5.56
C VAL A 81 -14.61 6.72 -6.90
N ASP A 82 -14.86 7.78 -7.67
CA ASP A 82 -14.23 8.02 -8.97
C ASP A 82 -12.71 8.26 -8.85
N ASP A 83 -12.29 9.04 -7.86
CA ASP A 83 -10.86 9.29 -7.60
C ASP A 83 -10.15 7.98 -7.21
N ARG A 84 -10.76 7.15 -6.36
CA ARG A 84 -10.19 5.83 -6.00
C ARG A 84 -10.10 4.91 -7.22
N ARG A 85 -11.13 4.86 -8.06
CA ARG A 85 -11.13 4.09 -9.30
C ARG A 85 -9.97 4.53 -10.20
N THR A 86 -9.86 5.83 -10.44
CA THR A 86 -8.79 6.41 -11.27
C THR A 86 -7.39 6.07 -10.72
N LEU A 87 -7.20 6.19 -9.40
CA LEU A 87 -5.93 5.84 -8.75
C LEU A 87 -5.59 4.37 -8.93
N LEU A 88 -6.56 3.46 -8.78
CA LEU A 88 -6.34 2.03 -8.99
C LEU A 88 -6.00 1.74 -10.46
N GLU A 89 -6.72 2.32 -11.41
CA GLU A 89 -6.43 2.17 -12.86
C GLU A 89 -5.01 2.65 -13.20
N LEU A 90 -4.56 3.76 -12.60
CA LEU A 90 -3.18 4.26 -12.77
C LEU A 90 -2.13 3.36 -12.13
N LEU A 91 -2.40 2.82 -10.94
CA LEU A 91 -1.48 1.88 -10.27
C LEU A 91 -1.35 0.56 -11.04
N LEU A 92 -2.43 0.14 -11.72
CA LEU A 92 -2.48 -1.08 -12.51
C LEU A 92 -1.92 -0.92 -13.93
N ALA A 93 -1.78 0.31 -14.43
CA ALA A 93 -1.26 0.58 -15.77
C ALA A 93 0.08 -0.11 -16.05
N ASP A 94 0.97 -0.12 -15.06
CA ASP A 94 2.33 -0.67 -15.19
C ASP A 94 2.51 -1.95 -14.35
N TYR A 95 1.42 -2.48 -13.77
CA TYR A 95 1.44 -3.62 -12.86
C TYR A 95 1.48 -4.94 -13.65
N PRO A 96 2.27 -5.94 -13.24
CA PRO A 96 2.34 -7.20 -13.96
C PRO A 96 1.01 -7.97 -13.83
N GLU A 97 0.53 -8.51 -14.96
CA GLU A 97 -0.67 -9.38 -14.99
C GLU A 97 -0.45 -10.63 -14.12
N ASP A 98 0.76 -11.21 -14.18
CA ASP A 98 1.15 -12.41 -13.44
C ASP A 98 1.78 -12.07 -12.07
N SER A 99 1.03 -11.39 -11.19
CA SER A 99 1.52 -11.09 -9.83
C SER A 99 1.91 -12.37 -9.08
N ARG A 100 3.18 -12.43 -8.64
CA ARG A 100 3.69 -13.57 -7.85
C ARG A 100 2.92 -13.78 -6.55
N ARG A 101 2.46 -12.71 -5.91
CA ARG A 101 1.71 -12.80 -4.66
C ARG A 101 0.30 -13.36 -4.89
N GLU A 102 -0.38 -12.88 -5.92
CA GLU A 102 -1.70 -13.41 -6.27
C GLU A 102 -1.61 -14.91 -6.59
N ALA A 103 -0.60 -15.32 -7.35
CA ALA A 103 -0.37 -16.73 -7.68
C ALA A 103 0.04 -17.59 -6.47
N ALA A 104 0.71 -17.01 -5.47
CA ALA A 104 1.22 -17.75 -4.32
C ALA A 104 0.22 -17.86 -3.16
N THR A 105 -0.49 -16.78 -2.85
CA THR A 105 -1.31 -16.64 -1.64
C THR A 105 -2.69 -16.02 -1.90
N GLY A 106 -2.91 -15.38 -3.06
CA GLY A 106 -4.18 -14.75 -3.41
C GLY A 106 -4.53 -13.50 -2.59
N ASP A 107 -3.56 -12.93 -1.87
CA ASP A 107 -3.72 -11.79 -0.95
C ASP A 107 -3.08 -10.50 -1.49
N ASP A 108 -3.03 -10.32 -2.81
CA ASP A 108 -2.59 -9.07 -3.41
C ASP A 108 -3.62 -7.96 -3.15
N GLU A 109 -3.32 -7.04 -2.23
CA GLU A 109 -4.25 -6.00 -1.79
C GLU A 109 -4.63 -5.05 -2.93
N LEU A 110 -3.71 -4.78 -3.88
CA LEU A 110 -4.00 -3.93 -5.04
C LEU A 110 -5.05 -4.58 -5.94
N LEU A 111 -4.86 -5.87 -6.29
CA LEU A 111 -5.79 -6.61 -7.12
C LEU A 111 -7.13 -6.84 -6.41
N ALA A 112 -7.11 -7.09 -5.09
CA ALA A 112 -8.32 -7.19 -4.28
C ALA A 112 -9.14 -5.88 -4.32
N LEU A 113 -8.48 -4.72 -4.18
CA LEU A 113 -9.14 -3.43 -4.28
C LEU A 113 -9.65 -3.15 -5.71
N ALA A 114 -8.90 -3.53 -6.74
CA ALA A 114 -9.31 -3.40 -8.13
C ALA A 114 -10.60 -4.19 -8.42
N ARG A 115 -10.66 -5.44 -7.95
CA ARG A 115 -11.86 -6.29 -8.02
C ARG A 115 -13.04 -5.65 -7.27
N ALA A 116 -12.80 -5.14 -6.06
CA ALA A 116 -13.83 -4.49 -5.26
C ALA A 116 -14.41 -3.22 -5.92
N HIS A 117 -13.65 -2.56 -6.80
CA HIS A 117 -14.09 -1.37 -7.56
C HIS A 117 -14.56 -1.70 -8.99
N GLY A 118 -14.65 -2.99 -9.36
CA GLY A 118 -15.12 -3.40 -10.70
C GLY A 118 -14.24 -2.89 -11.84
N ILE A 119 -12.92 -2.93 -11.66
CA ILE A 119 -11.96 -2.61 -12.73
C ILE A 119 -11.68 -3.90 -13.50
N GLU A 120 -12.22 -3.99 -14.71
CA GLU A 120 -12.06 -5.16 -15.60
C GLU A 120 -11.01 -4.94 -16.70
N ALA A 121 -10.84 -3.69 -17.12
CA ALA A 121 -9.90 -3.30 -18.16
C ALA A 121 -9.22 -1.98 -17.79
N ILE A 122 -7.93 -1.88 -18.08
CA ILE A 122 -7.15 -0.68 -17.81
C ILE A 122 -7.22 0.25 -19.03
N PRO A 123 -7.65 1.51 -18.89
CA PRO A 123 -7.80 2.44 -20.01
C PRO A 123 -6.45 2.99 -20.52
N TYR A 124 -5.33 2.48 -19.99
CA TYR A 124 -3.97 2.90 -20.27
C TYR A 124 -3.17 1.75 -20.93
N PRO A 125 -3.46 1.41 -22.20
CA PRO A 125 -2.81 0.29 -22.89
C PRO A 125 -1.30 0.50 -23.11
N ASP A 126 -0.84 1.75 -23.01
CA ASP A 126 0.56 2.15 -23.15
C ASP A 126 1.33 2.17 -21.81
N GLY A 127 0.77 1.64 -20.72
CA GLY A 127 1.35 1.58 -19.36
C GLY A 127 2.71 0.86 -19.22
N ALA A 128 3.32 0.44 -20.33
CA ALA A 128 4.69 -0.06 -20.33
C ALA A 128 5.45 0.30 -21.61
N ILE A 129 5.23 1.49 -22.19
CA ILE A 129 6.18 2.02 -23.19
C ILE A 129 7.44 2.51 -22.46
N GLY A 130 8.26 1.60 -21.90
CA GLY A 130 9.55 2.00 -21.37
C GLY A 130 10.18 1.11 -20.32
N GLN A 131 10.53 -0.12 -20.72
CA GLN A 131 11.49 -1.01 -20.05
C GLN A 131 11.02 -1.70 -18.75
N PRO A 132 11.28 -3.02 -18.63
CA PRO A 132 11.04 -3.74 -17.38
C PRO A 132 11.90 -3.14 -16.26
N ARG A 133 11.30 -2.97 -15.07
CA ARG A 133 11.96 -2.36 -13.90
C ARG A 133 12.95 -3.30 -13.21
N GLY A 134 13.03 -4.55 -13.66
CA GLY A 134 13.96 -5.57 -13.19
C GLY A 134 13.44 -6.40 -12.03
N GLU A 135 14.09 -7.53 -11.82
CA GLU A 135 13.86 -8.43 -10.69
C GLU A 135 15.18 -8.69 -9.97
N ASP A 136 15.10 -9.03 -8.68
CA ASP A 136 16.25 -9.45 -7.89
C ASP A 136 15.93 -10.73 -7.10
N HIS A 137 16.66 -11.79 -7.42
CA HIS A 137 16.57 -13.13 -6.81
C HIS A 137 17.85 -13.53 -6.08
N SER A 138 18.73 -12.56 -5.78
CA SER A 138 20.01 -12.79 -5.10
C SER A 138 19.82 -13.27 -3.66
N SER A 139 18.73 -12.88 -2.99
CA SER A 139 18.38 -13.37 -1.66
C SER A 139 17.88 -14.83 -1.72
N ALA A 140 18.31 -15.63 -0.76
CA ALA A 140 17.89 -17.03 -0.64
C ALA A 140 16.41 -17.18 -0.25
N VAL A 141 15.82 -16.16 0.40
CA VAL A 141 14.49 -16.26 1.02
C VAL A 141 13.48 -15.22 0.52
N ILE A 142 13.93 -14.11 -0.08
CA ILE A 142 13.05 -13.08 -0.63
C ILE A 142 13.27 -12.93 -2.13
N ALA A 143 12.18 -12.86 -2.89
CA ALA A 143 12.19 -12.47 -4.30
C ALA A 143 11.68 -11.04 -4.42
N VAL A 144 12.37 -10.25 -5.26
CA VAL A 144 12.03 -8.87 -5.53
C VAL A 144 11.58 -8.74 -6.98
N ASP A 145 10.40 -8.16 -7.18
CA ASP A 145 9.87 -7.78 -8.48
C ASP A 145 9.59 -6.27 -8.46
N HIS A 146 10.43 -5.49 -9.13
CA HIS A 146 10.25 -4.04 -9.15
C HIS A 146 9.07 -3.61 -10.03
N GLN A 147 8.57 -4.47 -10.92
CA GLN A 147 7.39 -4.18 -11.74
C GLN A 147 6.12 -4.21 -10.89
N ALA A 148 6.02 -5.17 -9.96
CA ALA A 148 4.93 -5.23 -8.98
C ALA A 148 5.03 -4.16 -7.86
N CYS A 149 6.02 -3.25 -7.90
CA CYS A 149 6.20 -2.22 -6.88
C CYS A 149 5.43 -0.93 -7.18
N ILE A 150 4.39 -0.66 -6.38
CA ILE A 150 3.62 0.58 -6.40
C ILE A 150 4.22 1.72 -5.57
N LEU A 151 5.48 1.59 -5.13
CA LEU A 151 6.20 2.69 -4.48
C LEU A 151 5.48 3.21 -3.20
N CYS A 152 4.90 2.31 -2.38
CA CYS A 152 4.07 2.67 -1.22
C CYS A 152 4.82 2.91 0.10
N ASP A 153 6.14 2.71 0.15
CA ASP A 153 6.99 2.82 1.36
C ASP A 153 6.64 1.92 2.55
N ARG A 154 5.75 0.91 2.41
CA ARG A 154 5.54 -0.05 3.50
C ARG A 154 6.81 -0.85 3.78
N CYS A 155 7.49 -1.36 2.76
CA CYS A 155 8.72 -2.15 2.93
C CYS A 155 9.87 -1.35 3.55
N ILE A 156 10.08 -0.10 3.13
CA ILE A 156 11.09 0.81 3.67
C ILE A 156 10.81 1.10 5.14
N ARG A 157 9.57 1.47 5.49
CA ARG A 157 9.21 1.71 6.89
C ARG A 157 9.26 0.44 7.74
N GLY A 158 8.89 -0.73 7.19
CA GLY A 158 9.01 -2.00 7.90
C GLY A 158 10.48 -2.31 8.23
N CYS A 159 11.37 -2.09 7.26
CA CYS A 159 12.81 -2.27 7.45
C CYS A 159 13.39 -1.31 8.49
N ASN A 160 12.99 -0.03 8.44
CA ASN A 160 13.67 1.04 9.19
C ASN A 160 13.01 1.30 10.54
N ALA A 161 11.67 1.38 10.59
CA ALA A 161 10.93 1.75 11.81
C ALA A 161 10.53 0.55 12.67
N LEU A 162 10.31 -0.64 12.08
CA LEU A 162 9.96 -1.84 12.85
C LEU A 162 11.20 -2.67 13.18
N GLN A 163 12.01 -2.98 12.16
CA GLN A 163 13.16 -3.87 12.31
C GLN A 163 14.48 -3.14 12.56
N HIS A 164 14.54 -1.82 12.38
CA HIS A 164 15.75 -1.00 12.62
C HIS A 164 16.99 -1.49 11.86
N ASN A 165 16.78 -2.00 10.64
CA ASN A 165 17.86 -2.49 9.78
C ASN A 165 18.41 -1.40 8.84
N ASP A 166 17.57 -0.43 8.43
CA ASP A 166 17.94 0.70 7.57
C ASP A 166 18.56 0.35 6.20
N VAL A 167 18.19 -0.82 5.65
CA VAL A 167 18.73 -1.35 4.38
C VAL A 167 17.93 -0.86 3.17
N LEU A 168 16.62 -0.67 3.32
CA LEU A 168 15.73 -0.34 2.21
C LEU A 168 15.56 1.18 2.06
N THR A 169 15.64 1.66 0.82
CA THR A 169 15.41 3.07 0.47
C THR A 169 14.77 3.21 -0.92
N ARG A 170 14.49 4.44 -1.35
CA ARG A 170 14.15 4.77 -2.74
C ARG A 170 15.39 5.29 -3.48
N THR A 171 15.53 4.90 -4.74
CA THR A 171 16.50 5.48 -5.67
C THR A 171 15.83 5.84 -6.99
N GLY A 172 16.50 6.65 -7.82
CA GLY A 172 15.99 7.09 -9.13
C GLY A 172 15.08 8.32 -9.08
N LYS A 173 14.53 8.69 -10.23
CA LYS A 173 13.62 9.84 -10.42
C LYS A 173 12.53 9.54 -11.45
N GLY A 174 11.33 10.09 -11.23
CA GLY A 174 10.20 9.88 -12.14
C GLY A 174 9.90 8.39 -12.35
N HIS A 175 9.73 7.97 -13.60
CA HIS A 175 9.46 6.57 -13.96
C HIS A 175 10.59 5.60 -13.58
N THR A 176 11.83 6.08 -13.41
CA THR A 176 12.98 5.23 -12.99
C THR A 176 13.04 4.98 -11.48
N THR A 177 12.14 5.60 -10.71
CA THR A 177 12.13 5.45 -9.25
C THR A 177 11.85 4.00 -8.89
N ARG A 178 12.63 3.41 -7.99
CA ARG A 178 12.41 2.05 -7.46
C ARG A 178 12.89 1.96 -6.01
N ILE A 179 12.51 0.88 -5.34
CA ILE A 179 13.15 0.52 -4.07
C ILE A 179 14.56 0.00 -4.35
N ALA A 180 15.48 0.23 -3.42
CA ALA A 180 16.86 -0.20 -3.48
C ALA A 180 17.33 -0.70 -2.11
N PHE A 181 18.34 -1.57 -2.12
CA PHE A 181 19.01 -2.07 -0.93
C PHE A 181 20.39 -1.41 -0.80
N ASP A 182 20.74 -0.94 0.39
CA ASP A 182 21.95 -0.16 0.66
C ASP A 182 22.23 0.91 -0.40
N LEU A 183 23.34 0.76 -1.14
CA LEU A 183 23.78 1.63 -2.23
C LEU A 183 23.37 1.07 -3.59
N ASP A 184 22.11 0.63 -3.70
CA ASP A 184 21.52 0.07 -4.92
C ASP A 184 22.22 -1.23 -5.36
N THR A 185 22.57 -2.07 -4.38
CA THR A 185 23.11 -3.43 -4.61
C THR A 185 22.00 -4.47 -4.61
N PRO A 186 22.21 -5.66 -5.20
CA PRO A 186 21.30 -6.78 -5.02
C PRO A 186 21.08 -7.11 -3.54
N MET A 187 19.86 -7.47 -3.15
CA MET A 187 19.44 -7.75 -1.78
C MET A 187 20.35 -8.76 -1.08
N GLY A 188 20.73 -9.84 -1.75
CA GLY A 188 21.62 -10.88 -1.23
C GLY A 188 23.07 -10.44 -1.06
N GLU A 189 23.47 -9.33 -1.70
CA GLU A 189 24.80 -8.72 -1.58
C GLU A 189 24.79 -7.49 -0.65
N SER A 190 23.61 -7.03 -0.23
CA SER A 190 23.42 -5.95 0.74
C SER A 190 23.61 -6.44 2.18
N THR A 191 23.51 -5.52 3.13
CA THR A 191 23.49 -5.77 4.58
C THR A 191 22.16 -6.35 5.07
N CYS A 192 21.23 -6.69 4.16
CA CYS A 192 19.95 -7.29 4.52
C CYS A 192 20.12 -8.61 5.29
N VAL A 193 19.52 -8.67 6.47
CA VAL A 193 19.49 -9.88 7.31
C VAL A 193 18.35 -10.85 6.96
N ALA A 194 17.62 -10.59 5.87
CA ALA A 194 16.53 -11.44 5.38
C ALA A 194 15.41 -11.73 6.39
N CYS A 195 15.08 -10.75 7.26
CA CYS A 195 14.06 -10.88 8.31
C CYS A 195 12.61 -11.05 7.79
N GLY A 196 12.34 -10.73 6.52
CA GLY A 196 11.04 -10.93 5.90
C GLY A 196 9.98 -9.86 6.18
N GLU A 197 10.22 -8.88 7.06
CA GLU A 197 9.24 -7.81 7.35
C GLU A 197 8.81 -7.09 6.08
N CYS A 198 9.75 -6.80 5.17
CA CYS A 198 9.48 -6.12 3.91
C CYS A 198 8.47 -6.86 3.01
N ALA A 199 8.48 -8.20 3.03
CA ALA A 199 7.53 -9.03 2.30
C ALA A 199 6.19 -9.12 3.04
N ALA A 200 6.22 -9.24 4.38
CA ALA A 200 5.01 -9.28 5.21
C ALA A 200 4.16 -8.00 5.11
N VAL A 201 4.80 -6.84 4.93
CA VAL A 201 4.11 -5.55 4.80
C VAL A 201 3.96 -5.07 3.36
N CYS A 202 4.50 -5.78 2.38
CA CYS A 202 4.24 -5.44 0.99
C CYS A 202 2.73 -5.57 0.77
N PRO A 203 2.03 -4.64 0.10
CA PRO A 203 0.63 -4.82 -0.28
C PRO A 203 0.47 -5.53 -1.64
N THR A 204 1.56 -5.76 -2.37
CA THR A 204 1.57 -6.28 -3.75
C THR A 204 2.54 -7.45 -3.90
N GLY A 205 2.81 -7.90 -5.12
CA GLY A 205 3.82 -8.90 -5.46
C GLY A 205 5.29 -8.43 -5.44
N ALA A 206 5.58 -7.20 -5.03
CA ALA A 206 6.92 -6.63 -5.19
C ALA A 206 8.01 -7.29 -4.33
N LEU A 207 7.64 -7.74 -3.13
CA LEU A 207 8.52 -8.40 -2.17
C LEU A 207 7.77 -9.61 -1.66
N THR A 208 8.21 -10.81 -2.04
CA THR A 208 7.55 -12.07 -1.69
C THR A 208 8.55 -13.04 -1.10
N ASN A 209 8.06 -13.91 -0.21
CA ASN A 209 8.88 -15.04 0.24
C ASN A 209 9.10 -16.00 -0.93
N ARG A 210 10.34 -16.44 -1.12
CA ARG A 210 10.64 -17.51 -2.07
C ARG A 210 10.07 -18.82 -1.56
N ALA A 211 9.45 -19.57 -2.45
CA ALA A 211 9.07 -20.93 -2.15
C ALA A 211 10.34 -21.71 -1.75
N LEU A 212 10.33 -22.27 -0.53
CA LEU A 212 11.31 -23.28 -0.14
C LEU A 212 11.10 -24.47 -1.07
N ALA A 213 12.15 -24.89 -1.76
CA ALA A 213 12.08 -25.89 -2.83
C ALA A 213 11.14 -27.07 -2.48
N GLY A 214 10.01 -27.17 -3.19
CA GLY A 214 9.07 -28.29 -3.12
C GLY A 214 7.80 -28.12 -2.25
N LEU A 215 7.60 -26.98 -1.57
CA LEU A 215 6.37 -26.71 -0.83
C LEU A 215 5.53 -25.62 -1.52
N GLN A 216 4.38 -26.00 -2.09
CA GLN A 216 3.30 -25.07 -2.38
C GLN A 216 2.57 -24.76 -1.08
N LEU A 217 2.40 -23.48 -0.76
CA LEU A 217 1.54 -23.06 0.35
C LEU A 217 0.10 -23.43 -0.03
N MET A 218 -0.57 -24.25 0.79
CA MET A 218 -1.97 -24.60 0.57
C MET A 218 -2.82 -23.35 0.81
N THR A 219 -3.66 -22.97 -0.15
CA THR A 219 -4.65 -21.91 0.02
C THR A 219 -5.84 -22.43 0.83
N GLU A 220 -6.50 -21.54 1.58
CA GLU A 220 -7.62 -21.89 2.49
C GLU A 220 -8.84 -22.51 1.78
N GLU A 221 -8.92 -22.46 0.45
CA GLU A 221 -9.94 -23.14 -0.35
C GLU A 221 -9.80 -24.67 -0.40
N GLN A 222 -8.80 -25.25 0.26
CA GLN A 222 -8.58 -26.70 0.31
C GLN A 222 -8.81 -27.35 1.69
N SER A 223 -9.51 -26.67 2.62
CA SER A 223 -9.92 -27.24 3.91
C SER A 223 -11.44 -27.43 4.05
#